data_AF-A0A8T1VP23-F1
#
_entry.id   AF-A0A8T1VP23-F1
#
_cell.length_a   1.000
_cell.length_b   1.000
_cell.length_c   1.000
_cell.angle_alpha   90.00
_cell.angle_beta   90.00
_cell.angle_gamma   90.00
#
_symmetry.space_group_name_H-M   'P 1'
#
loop_
_entity.id
_entity.type
_entity.pdbx_description
1 polymer ?
#
loop_
_entity_poly.entity_id
_entity_poly.type
_entity_poly.pdbx_seq_one_letter_code
_entity_poly.pdbx_strand_id
1 'polypeptide(L)'
;MRRLSTAAAAPARSSARLSLGRLFQQQPIDELPELRSILAVQNLVAKIPEQPKPRRLSENDAYHRWIVAYRSSNSLGAQSQLNQDAFDAFVKEAGVYLQKQEEEAFQSCDKIGPMEEEEINSPRADAFVEAVKMKLSRHMCTQAAASFELLDKDKDGKVHVEAVEKLLHVAAHGNGTEWLKSQFHLYDADGDDVVNEAESKLVLDSMIATQKAVMTELFATHVDNLPKKHEQIFAKSLSEEDFKSKIPEKVRCVFHFANKLDEERKTYDWELFEDSQKAEFPELHNLLAVYAKGFYDERFTFYERKQEKRSTRYKGLLLAAAIGLGDYVAAVI
;
A
#
# COMPACT_ATOMS: atom_id res chain seq x y z
N MET A 1 -60.01 -33.52 -55.00
CA MET A 1 -58.89 -34.39 -55.44
C MET A 1 -57.66 -33.53 -55.69
N ARG A 2 -56.47 -34.10 -55.43
CA ARG A 2 -55.10 -33.55 -55.53
C ARG A 2 -54.52 -32.90 -54.26
N ARG A 3 -53.71 -33.73 -53.59
CA ARG A 3 -52.59 -33.40 -52.71
C ARG A 3 -51.53 -32.59 -53.48
N LEU A 4 -50.80 -31.73 -52.79
CA LEU A 4 -49.35 -31.57 -52.95
C LEU A 4 -48.75 -31.15 -51.60
N SER A 5 -47.81 -31.97 -51.13
CA SER A 5 -46.96 -31.73 -49.96
C SER A 5 -45.98 -30.59 -50.23
N THR A 6 -45.71 -29.78 -49.21
CA THR A 6 -44.42 -29.08 -49.06
C THR A 6 -43.90 -29.28 -47.65
N ALA A 7 -42.69 -29.81 -47.60
CA ALA A 7 -41.97 -30.17 -46.38
C ALA A 7 -41.48 -28.92 -45.64
N ALA A 8 -41.58 -28.95 -44.32
CA ALA A 8 -40.95 -27.98 -43.44
C ALA A 8 -39.42 -28.11 -43.51
N ALA A 9 -38.74 -27.02 -43.87
CA ALA A 9 -37.30 -26.91 -43.76
C ALA A 9 -36.92 -26.71 -42.29
N ALA A 10 -36.15 -27.64 -41.74
CA ALA A 10 -35.49 -27.50 -40.44
C ALA A 10 -34.35 -26.46 -40.54
N PRO A 11 -34.10 -25.64 -39.50
CA PRO A 11 -32.98 -24.71 -39.51
C PRO A 11 -31.66 -25.48 -39.47
N ALA A 12 -30.80 -25.21 -40.44
CA ALA A 12 -29.43 -25.70 -40.49
C ALA A 12 -28.69 -25.23 -39.22
N ARG A 13 -28.30 -26.19 -38.38
CA ARG A 13 -27.32 -25.97 -37.32
C ARG A 13 -26.01 -25.58 -37.99
N SER A 14 -25.70 -24.29 -38.02
CA SER A 14 -24.37 -23.80 -38.33
C SER A 14 -23.42 -24.33 -37.25
N SER A 15 -22.70 -25.39 -37.56
CA SER A 15 -21.54 -25.85 -36.81
C SER A 15 -20.55 -24.70 -36.75
N ALA A 16 -20.52 -24.00 -35.62
CA ALA A 16 -19.49 -23.03 -35.30
C ALA A 16 -18.15 -23.78 -35.32
N ARG A 17 -17.41 -23.67 -36.41
CA ARG A 17 -15.99 -24.02 -36.45
C ARG A 17 -15.30 -23.09 -35.46
N LEU A 18 -15.07 -23.57 -34.24
CA LEU A 18 -14.12 -22.99 -33.31
C LEU A 18 -12.79 -22.93 -34.07
N SER A 19 -12.44 -21.74 -34.57
CA SER A 19 -11.17 -21.56 -35.24
C SER A 19 -10.08 -21.85 -34.21
N LEU A 20 -9.20 -22.79 -34.54
CA LEU A 20 -7.97 -23.07 -33.79
C LEU A 20 -7.21 -21.75 -33.49
N GLY A 21 -7.29 -20.75 -34.38
CA GLY A 21 -6.76 -19.40 -34.16
C GLY A 21 -7.27 -18.69 -32.89
N ARG A 22 -8.54 -18.86 -32.48
CA ARG A 22 -9.04 -18.31 -31.20
C ARG A 22 -8.56 -19.08 -29.97
N LEU A 23 -8.20 -20.36 -30.12
CA LEU A 23 -7.51 -21.13 -29.07
C LEU A 23 -6.05 -20.67 -28.90
N PHE A 24 -5.49 -19.94 -29.89
CA PHE A 24 -4.09 -19.51 -29.91
C PHE A 24 -3.88 -18.00 -29.71
N GLN A 25 -4.93 -17.18 -29.71
CA GLN A 25 -4.83 -15.77 -29.34
C GLN A 25 -4.62 -15.64 -27.83
N GLN A 26 -3.35 -15.61 -27.43
CA GLN A 26 -2.98 -15.23 -26.08
C GLN A 26 -3.16 -13.73 -25.95
N GLN A 27 -3.99 -13.30 -25.01
CA GLN A 27 -4.05 -11.91 -24.60
C GLN A 27 -2.63 -11.51 -24.10
N PRO A 28 -2.09 -10.36 -24.53
CA PRO A 28 -0.85 -9.83 -23.98
C PRO A 28 -0.92 -9.79 -22.45
N ILE A 29 0.20 -10.10 -21.77
CA ILE A 29 0.26 -10.11 -20.30
C ILE A 29 -0.19 -8.74 -19.77
N ASP A 30 0.25 -7.66 -20.42
CA ASP A 30 -0.01 -6.26 -20.06
C ASP A 30 -1.50 -5.90 -20.10
N GLU A 31 -2.31 -6.64 -20.86
CA GLU A 31 -3.74 -6.41 -20.98
C GLU A 31 -4.56 -7.18 -19.93
N LEU A 32 -3.93 -8.01 -19.09
CA LEU A 32 -4.63 -8.75 -18.05
C LEU A 32 -5.28 -7.78 -17.03
N PRO A 33 -6.60 -7.87 -16.77
CA PRO A 33 -7.30 -6.94 -15.88
C PRO A 33 -6.69 -6.83 -14.48
N GLU A 34 -6.16 -7.94 -13.96
CA GLU A 34 -5.42 -7.98 -12.70
C GLU A 34 -4.20 -7.06 -12.74
N LEU A 35 -3.30 -7.25 -13.72
CA LEU A 35 -2.06 -6.48 -13.83
C LEU A 35 -2.33 -5.01 -14.10
N ARG A 36 -3.36 -4.70 -14.91
CA ARG A 36 -3.78 -3.32 -15.15
C ARG A 36 -4.31 -2.63 -13.88
N SER A 37 -5.03 -3.35 -13.03
CA SER A 37 -5.53 -2.81 -11.76
C SER A 37 -4.37 -2.56 -10.78
N ILE A 38 -3.40 -3.47 -10.71
CA ILE A 38 -2.19 -3.29 -9.88
C ILE A 38 -1.33 -2.13 -10.41
N LEU A 39 -1.17 -2.03 -11.73
CA LEU A 39 -0.45 -0.93 -12.37
C LEU A 39 -1.12 0.42 -12.12
N ALA A 40 -2.46 0.47 -12.14
CA ALA A 40 -3.20 1.67 -11.77
C ALA A 40 -2.88 2.09 -10.33
N VAL A 41 -2.88 1.15 -9.37
CA VAL A 41 -2.46 1.43 -7.99
C VAL A 41 -1.04 1.98 -7.95
N GLN A 42 -0.08 1.33 -8.62
CA GLN A 42 1.32 1.79 -8.69
C GLN A 42 1.41 3.24 -9.19
N ASN A 43 0.70 3.57 -10.25
CA ASN A 43 0.71 4.92 -10.83
C ASN A 43 0.03 5.94 -9.92
N LEU A 44 -1.05 5.58 -9.22
CA LEU A 44 -1.73 6.45 -8.27
C LEU A 44 -0.85 6.72 -7.04
N VAL A 45 -0.26 5.69 -6.42
CA VAL A 45 0.58 5.90 -5.24
C VAL A 45 1.87 6.65 -5.58
N ALA A 46 2.39 6.51 -6.81
CA ALA A 46 3.55 7.27 -7.27
C ALA A 46 3.28 8.79 -7.38
N LYS A 47 2.01 9.22 -7.45
CA LYS A 47 1.61 10.63 -7.43
C LYS A 47 1.53 11.23 -6.03
N ILE A 48 1.66 10.41 -4.98
CA ILE A 48 1.64 10.90 -3.61
C ILE A 48 2.93 11.69 -3.36
N PRO A 49 2.84 12.98 -2.96
CA PRO A 49 4.01 13.78 -2.65
C PRO A 49 4.68 13.27 -1.36
N GLU A 50 5.97 13.59 -1.18
CA GLU A 50 6.76 13.25 0.02
C GLU A 50 6.11 13.74 1.32
N GLN A 51 5.32 14.82 1.26
CA GLN A 51 4.47 15.27 2.35
C GLN A 51 2.99 15.07 1.99
N PRO A 52 2.41 13.89 2.28
CA PRO A 52 1.08 13.52 1.84
C PRO A 52 -0.02 14.15 2.71
N LYS A 53 -0.07 15.49 2.77
CA LYS A 53 -1.11 16.23 3.50
C LYS A 53 -2.46 16.06 2.78
N PRO A 54 -3.47 15.43 3.41
CA PRO A 54 -4.79 15.28 2.79
C PRO A 54 -5.50 16.63 2.76
N ARG A 55 -6.02 17.02 1.59
CA ARG A 55 -6.70 18.32 1.43
C ARG A 55 -7.85 18.49 2.41
N ARG A 56 -8.66 17.45 2.59
CA ARG A 56 -9.83 17.41 3.49
C ARG A 56 -9.50 17.72 4.96
N LEU A 57 -8.29 17.41 5.41
CA LEU A 57 -7.86 17.67 6.78
C LEU A 57 -7.21 19.05 6.92
N SER A 58 -6.47 19.48 5.88
CA SER A 58 -5.79 20.78 5.85
C SER A 58 -6.71 21.96 5.53
N GLU A 59 -7.80 21.73 4.80
CA GLU A 59 -8.67 22.80 4.34
C GLU A 59 -9.38 23.44 5.54
N ASN A 60 -9.10 24.72 5.76
CA ASN A 60 -9.56 25.48 6.93
C ASN A 60 -9.16 24.80 8.26
N ASP A 61 -8.04 24.08 8.34
CA ASP A 61 -7.60 23.37 9.54
C ASP A 61 -8.71 22.49 10.15
N ALA A 62 -9.49 21.81 9.31
CA ALA A 62 -10.68 21.07 9.71
C ALA A 62 -10.40 20.07 10.84
N TYR A 63 -9.27 19.36 10.76
CA TYR A 63 -8.89 18.39 11.79
C TYR A 63 -8.50 19.05 13.11
N HIS A 64 -7.73 20.15 13.07
CA HIS A 64 -7.37 20.89 14.28
C HIS A 64 -8.62 21.49 14.95
N ARG A 65 -9.55 22.04 14.16
CA ARG A 65 -10.85 22.52 14.69
C ARG A 65 -11.66 21.40 15.30
N TRP A 66 -11.65 20.21 14.70
CA TRP A 66 -12.30 19.03 15.29
C TRP A 66 -11.66 18.65 16.63
N ILE A 67 -10.32 18.62 16.74
CA ILE A 67 -9.60 18.37 18.00
C ILE A 67 -10.03 19.37 19.09
N VAL A 68 -10.00 20.68 18.77
CA VAL A 68 -10.37 21.75 19.72
C VAL A 68 -11.84 21.64 20.15
N ALA A 69 -12.74 21.30 19.23
CA ALA A 69 -14.16 21.11 19.52
C ALA A 69 -14.41 19.87 20.39
N TYR A 70 -13.73 18.76 20.10
CA TYR A 70 -13.79 17.53 20.88
C TYR A 70 -13.33 17.78 22.32
N ARG A 71 -12.22 18.50 22.49
CA ARG A 71 -11.68 18.87 23.80
C ARG A 71 -12.65 19.73 24.61
N SER A 72 -13.27 20.71 23.97
CA SER A 72 -14.25 21.60 24.60
C SER A 72 -15.53 20.87 25.03
N SER A 73 -15.95 19.87 24.26
CA SER A 73 -17.19 19.12 24.51
C SER A 73 -17.03 18.04 25.59
N ASN A 74 -15.84 17.47 25.73
CA ASN A 74 -15.57 16.36 26.65
C ASN A 74 -14.87 16.77 27.96
N SER A 75 -14.91 18.06 28.32
CA SER A 75 -14.26 18.59 29.54
C SER A 75 -12.73 18.40 29.62
N LEU A 76 -12.09 17.96 28.53
CA LEU A 76 -10.64 17.89 28.38
C LEU A 76 -10.02 19.29 28.22
N GLY A 77 -10.85 20.33 27.96
CA GLY A 77 -10.43 21.73 27.91
C GLY A 77 -9.60 22.18 29.11
N ALA A 78 -9.99 21.74 30.30
CA ALA A 78 -9.35 22.11 31.57
C ALA A 78 -8.28 21.11 32.06
N GLN A 79 -8.13 19.96 31.40
CA GLN A 79 -7.14 18.95 31.79
C GLN A 79 -5.80 19.24 31.11
N SER A 80 -4.73 19.23 31.88
CA SER A 80 -3.34 19.33 31.37
C SER A 80 -2.74 17.96 31.05
N GLN A 81 -3.34 16.90 31.60
CA GLN A 81 -2.86 15.52 31.52
C GLN A 81 -4.04 14.56 31.30
N LEU A 82 -3.81 13.49 30.53
CA LEU A 82 -4.75 12.40 30.27
C LEU A 82 -4.22 11.12 30.90
N ASN A 83 -5.09 10.36 31.56
CA ASN A 83 -4.78 8.98 31.91
C ASN A 83 -4.93 8.06 30.68
N GLN A 84 -4.53 6.79 30.81
CA GLN A 84 -4.62 5.81 29.73
C GLN A 84 -6.02 5.70 29.11
N ASP A 85 -7.07 5.59 29.93
CA ASP A 85 -8.45 5.48 29.44
C ASP A 85 -8.89 6.71 28.62
N ALA A 86 -8.54 7.92 29.08
CA ALA A 86 -8.87 9.16 28.37
C ALA A 86 -8.05 9.33 27.09
N PHE A 87 -6.78 8.90 27.11
CA PHE A 87 -5.93 8.86 25.92
C PHE A 87 -6.50 7.90 24.87
N ASP A 88 -6.79 6.66 25.25
CA ASP A 88 -7.34 5.64 24.34
C ASP A 88 -8.68 6.08 23.75
N ALA A 89 -9.55 6.69 24.58
CA ALA A 89 -10.81 7.26 24.10
C ALA A 89 -10.57 8.40 23.09
N PHE A 90 -9.62 9.29 23.35
CA PHE A 90 -9.32 10.40 22.46
C PHE A 90 -8.75 9.94 21.11
N VAL A 91 -7.75 9.06 21.12
CA VAL A 91 -7.15 8.50 19.89
C VAL A 91 -8.19 7.67 19.12
N LYS A 92 -9.05 6.93 19.81
CA LYS A 92 -10.14 6.17 19.18
C LYS A 92 -11.13 7.09 18.46
N GLU A 93 -11.59 8.16 19.09
CA GLU A 93 -12.51 9.11 18.47
C GLU A 93 -11.86 9.85 17.30
N ALA A 94 -10.56 10.15 17.39
CA ALA A 94 -9.78 10.69 16.27
C ALA A 94 -9.72 9.69 15.10
N GLY A 95 -9.49 8.41 15.39
CA GLY A 95 -9.55 7.34 14.40
C GLY A 95 -10.92 7.22 13.74
N VAL A 96 -12.02 7.32 14.50
CA VAL A 96 -13.40 7.30 13.99
C VAL A 96 -13.67 8.48 13.07
N TYR A 97 -13.24 9.69 13.46
CA TYR A 97 -13.35 10.88 12.61
C TYR A 97 -12.61 10.69 11.28
N LEU A 98 -11.36 10.22 11.32
CA LEU A 98 -10.55 9.98 10.13
C LEU A 98 -11.14 8.88 9.25
N GLN A 99 -11.66 7.80 9.86
CA GLN A 99 -12.33 6.74 9.13
C GLN A 99 -13.57 7.26 8.38
N LYS A 100 -14.39 8.10 9.00
CA LYS A 100 -15.53 8.71 8.31
C LYS A 100 -15.09 9.56 7.12
N GLN A 101 -14.06 10.38 7.29
CA GLN A 101 -13.51 11.21 6.21
C GLN A 101 -12.90 10.38 5.08
N GLU A 102 -12.25 9.26 5.43
CA GLU A 102 -11.73 8.28 4.48
C GLU A 102 -12.86 7.59 3.70
N GLU A 103 -13.91 7.12 4.39
CA GLU A 103 -15.07 6.48 3.76
C GLU A 103 -15.77 7.44 2.79
N GLU A 104 -15.94 8.72 3.16
CA GLU A 104 -16.48 9.74 2.26
C GLU A 104 -15.57 9.99 1.04
N ALA A 105 -14.24 9.96 1.22
CA ALA A 105 -13.29 10.10 0.13
C ALA A 105 -13.36 8.90 -0.83
N PHE A 106 -13.40 7.67 -0.31
CA PHE A 106 -13.55 6.47 -1.13
C PHE A 106 -14.96 6.29 -1.67
N GLN A 107 -16.04 6.76 -1.04
CA GLN A 107 -17.39 6.69 -1.65
C GLN A 107 -17.49 7.49 -2.95
N SER A 108 -16.73 8.58 -3.06
CA SER A 108 -16.64 9.35 -4.30
C SER A 108 -15.86 8.64 -5.41
N CYS A 109 -15.15 7.56 -5.06
CA CYS A 109 -14.32 6.78 -5.97
C CYS A 109 -14.85 5.35 -6.05
N ASP A 110 -15.22 4.86 -7.23
CA ASP A 110 -15.43 3.41 -7.39
C ASP A 110 -14.14 2.62 -7.01
N LYS A 111 -14.15 1.29 -7.06
CA LYS A 111 -12.91 0.54 -6.87
C LYS A 111 -11.87 0.84 -7.96
N ILE A 112 -10.59 0.68 -7.61
CA ILE A 112 -9.46 0.82 -8.52
C ILE A 112 -9.41 -0.41 -9.42
N GLY A 113 -9.89 -0.24 -10.65
CA GLY A 113 -9.80 -1.23 -11.72
C GLY A 113 -8.70 -0.90 -12.74
N PRO A 114 -8.75 -1.53 -13.93
CA PRO A 114 -7.90 -1.17 -15.06
C PRO A 114 -8.13 0.29 -15.43
N MET A 115 -7.06 1.08 -15.47
CA MET A 115 -7.10 2.46 -15.92
C MET A 115 -6.26 2.60 -17.20
N GLU A 116 -6.75 3.42 -18.13
CA GLU A 116 -5.99 3.90 -19.28
C GLU A 116 -5.07 5.07 -18.86
N GLU A 117 -4.06 5.40 -19.66
CA GLU A 117 -3.11 6.48 -19.33
C GLU A 117 -3.80 7.84 -19.19
N GLU A 118 -4.86 8.09 -19.97
CA GLU A 118 -5.64 9.32 -19.89
C GLU A 118 -6.43 9.41 -18.58
N GLU A 119 -6.90 8.28 -18.05
CA GLU A 119 -7.63 8.23 -16.77
C GLU A 119 -6.70 8.48 -15.59
N ILE A 120 -5.43 8.09 -15.68
CA ILE A 120 -4.43 8.34 -14.65
C ILE A 120 -4.25 9.84 -14.41
N ASN A 121 -4.41 10.69 -15.42
CA ASN A 121 -4.28 12.14 -15.30
C ASN A 121 -5.63 12.87 -15.14
N SER A 122 -6.69 12.13 -14.80
CA SER A 122 -8.02 12.69 -14.61
C SER A 122 -8.27 13.16 -13.17
N PRO A 123 -9.29 14.01 -12.94
CA PRO A 123 -9.73 14.37 -11.59
C PRO A 123 -10.13 13.16 -10.72
N ARG A 124 -10.52 12.05 -11.35
CA ARG A 124 -10.83 10.79 -10.65
C ARG A 124 -9.58 10.20 -10.01
N ALA A 125 -8.45 10.20 -10.72
CA ALA A 125 -7.18 9.73 -10.17
C ALA A 125 -6.72 10.63 -9.01
N ASP A 126 -6.88 11.95 -9.12
CA ASP A 126 -6.58 12.87 -8.02
C ASP A 126 -7.45 12.60 -6.79
N ALA A 127 -8.74 12.29 -6.97
CA ALA A 127 -9.62 11.90 -5.87
C ALA A 127 -9.17 10.62 -5.17
N PHE A 128 -8.72 9.61 -5.92
CA PHE A 128 -8.13 8.40 -5.33
C PHE A 128 -6.84 8.69 -4.57
N VAL A 129 -5.95 9.53 -5.12
CA VAL A 129 -4.73 9.94 -4.45
C VAL A 129 -5.07 10.60 -3.10
N GLU A 130 -6.07 11.48 -3.08
CA GLU A 130 -6.55 12.08 -1.83
C GLU A 130 -7.14 11.03 -0.86
N ALA A 131 -7.87 10.03 -1.35
CA ALA A 131 -8.40 8.95 -0.53
C ALA A 131 -7.29 8.06 0.09
N VAL A 132 -6.21 7.79 -0.67
CA VAL A 132 -5.04 7.05 -0.15
C VAL A 132 -4.30 7.87 0.91
N LYS A 133 -4.16 9.19 0.72
CA LYS A 133 -3.61 10.07 1.77
C LYS A 133 -4.43 10.02 3.05
N MET A 134 -5.77 10.05 2.93
CA MET A 134 -6.67 9.90 4.09
C MET A 134 -6.47 8.56 4.81
N LYS A 135 -6.38 7.44 4.06
CA LYS A 135 -6.11 6.11 4.63
C LYS A 135 -4.78 6.08 5.37
N LEU A 136 -3.73 6.69 4.80
CA LEU A 136 -2.42 6.81 5.44
C LEU A 136 -2.51 7.55 6.78
N SER A 137 -3.17 8.72 6.81
CA SER A 137 -3.38 9.48 8.04
C SER A 137 -4.17 8.71 9.11
N ARG A 138 -5.18 7.92 8.72
CA ARG A 138 -5.92 7.06 9.66
C ARG A 138 -5.03 5.98 10.27
N HIS A 139 -4.23 5.29 9.45
CA HIS A 139 -3.31 4.26 9.95
C HIS A 139 -2.27 4.83 10.91
N MET A 140 -1.75 6.03 10.63
CA MET A 140 -0.85 6.74 11.55
C MET A 140 -1.52 7.11 12.87
N CYS A 141 -2.77 7.58 12.83
CA CYS A 141 -3.54 7.84 14.04
C CYS A 141 -3.81 6.55 14.83
N THR A 142 -4.04 5.43 14.15
CA THR A 142 -4.26 4.14 14.80
C THR A 142 -2.97 3.64 15.48
N GLN A 143 -1.82 3.86 14.84
CA GLN A 143 -0.52 3.57 15.42
C GLN A 143 -0.25 4.43 16.67
N ALA A 144 -0.70 5.68 16.69
CA ALA A 144 -0.60 6.55 17.86
C ALA A 144 -1.27 5.96 19.12
N ALA A 145 -2.26 5.06 18.97
CA ALA A 145 -2.89 4.40 20.12
C ALA A 145 -1.91 3.50 20.89
N ALA A 146 -0.92 2.91 20.20
CA ALA A 146 0.14 2.13 20.83
C ALA A 146 1.23 3.01 21.47
N SER A 147 1.12 4.33 21.36
CA SER A 147 2.15 5.28 21.79
C SER A 147 1.97 5.78 23.22
N PHE A 148 0.94 5.35 23.96
CA PHE A 148 0.72 5.79 25.35
C PHE A 148 1.97 5.52 26.22
N GLU A 149 2.48 4.29 26.19
CA GLU A 149 3.66 3.89 26.97
C GLU A 149 4.93 4.64 26.55
N LEU A 150 4.98 5.12 25.31
CA LEU A 150 6.09 5.91 24.78
C LEU A 150 6.00 7.39 25.16
N LEU A 151 4.77 7.90 25.38
CA LEU A 151 4.52 9.26 25.83
C LEU A 151 4.62 9.41 27.36
N ASP A 152 4.30 8.36 28.12
CA ASP A 152 4.37 8.29 29.58
C ASP A 152 5.81 7.99 30.07
N LYS A 153 6.75 8.91 29.77
CA LYS A 153 8.19 8.72 30.04
C LYS A 153 8.50 8.54 31.53
N ASP A 154 7.77 9.22 32.42
CA ASP A 154 7.96 9.14 33.87
C ASP A 154 7.16 8.00 34.53
N LYS A 155 6.33 7.27 33.74
CA LYS A 155 5.50 6.14 34.18
C LYS A 155 4.54 6.54 35.30
N ASP A 156 4.06 7.78 35.27
CA ASP A 156 3.09 8.30 36.22
C ASP A 156 1.64 7.90 35.84
N GLY A 157 1.48 7.24 34.68
CA GLY A 157 0.20 6.79 34.14
C GLY A 157 -0.56 7.93 33.46
N LYS A 158 0.10 9.05 33.13
CA LYS A 158 -0.50 10.21 32.51
C LYS A 158 0.39 10.82 31.44
N VAL A 159 -0.26 11.40 30.43
CA VAL A 159 0.41 12.06 29.31
C VAL A 159 -0.11 13.48 29.13
N HIS A 160 0.77 14.40 28.77
CA HIS A 160 0.37 15.78 28.53
C HIS A 160 -0.55 15.89 27.30
N VAL A 161 -1.68 16.59 27.46
CA VAL A 161 -2.67 16.79 26.37
C VAL A 161 -2.00 17.40 25.14
N GLU A 162 -1.10 18.37 25.32
CA GLU A 162 -0.40 19.04 24.22
C GLU A 162 0.48 18.08 23.41
N ALA A 163 1.09 17.07 24.05
CA ALA A 163 1.90 16.07 23.36
C ALA A 163 1.03 15.16 22.49
N VAL A 164 -0.14 14.78 23.00
CA VAL A 164 -1.14 13.98 22.27
C VAL A 164 -1.72 14.77 21.09
N GLU A 165 -2.07 16.04 21.30
CA GLU A 165 -2.57 16.92 20.24
C GLU A 165 -1.54 17.10 19.13
N LYS A 166 -0.27 17.33 19.47
CA LYS A 166 0.84 17.41 18.50
C LYS A 166 0.98 16.10 17.73
N LEU A 167 0.99 14.95 18.41
CA LEU A 167 1.10 13.64 17.77
C LEU A 167 -0.06 13.39 16.79
N LEU A 168 -1.30 13.64 17.20
CA LEU A 168 -2.47 13.48 16.34
C LEU A 168 -2.44 14.44 15.14
N HIS A 169 -2.03 15.69 15.36
CA HIS A 169 -1.92 16.69 14.30
C HIS A 169 -0.85 16.32 13.27
N VAL A 170 0.30 15.77 13.71
CA VAL A 170 1.33 15.28 12.79
C VAL A 170 0.84 14.01 12.07
N ALA A 171 0.18 13.09 12.76
CA ALA A 171 -0.40 11.88 12.14
C ALA A 171 -1.41 12.22 11.02
N ALA A 172 -2.18 13.30 11.17
CA ALA A 172 -3.10 13.77 10.14
C ALA A 172 -2.42 14.24 8.85
N HIS A 173 -1.16 14.68 8.93
CA HIS A 173 -0.38 15.13 7.78
C HIS A 173 0.29 14.00 6.98
N GLY A 174 0.17 12.75 7.46
CA GLY A 174 0.68 11.59 6.76
C GLY A 174 2.21 11.40 6.88
N ASN A 175 2.77 10.59 5.99
CA ASN A 175 4.15 10.09 6.05
C ASN A 175 5.21 11.05 5.51
N GLY A 176 5.49 12.13 6.26
CA GLY A 176 6.55 13.10 5.93
C GLY A 176 7.64 13.23 7.00
N THR A 177 8.54 14.20 6.82
CA THR A 177 9.62 14.53 7.76
C THR A 177 9.11 14.89 9.16
N GLU A 178 7.98 15.59 9.25
CA GLU A 178 7.35 15.92 10.54
C GLU A 178 6.93 14.67 11.31
N TRP A 179 6.43 13.64 10.61
CA TRP A 179 6.11 12.36 11.23
C TRP A 179 7.37 11.63 11.68
N LEU A 180 8.41 11.58 10.83
CA LEU A 180 9.71 11.02 11.19
C LEU A 180 10.26 11.68 12.46
N LYS A 181 10.16 13.01 12.56
CA LYS A 181 10.55 13.78 13.75
C LYS A 181 9.70 13.47 14.97
N SER A 182 8.39 13.37 14.79
CA SER A 182 7.49 12.98 15.87
C SER A 182 7.78 11.57 16.37
N GLN A 183 8.11 10.63 15.48
CA GLN A 183 8.48 9.26 15.86
C GLN A 183 9.85 9.22 16.55
N PHE A 184 10.82 10.02 16.09
CA PHE A 184 12.12 10.17 16.74
C PHE A 184 11.96 10.56 18.22
N HIS A 185 11.23 11.64 18.50
CA HIS A 185 11.00 12.09 19.89
C HIS A 185 10.14 11.12 20.72
N LEU A 186 9.33 10.31 20.05
CA LEU A 186 8.47 9.32 20.70
C LEU A 186 9.27 8.10 21.15
N TYR A 187 10.24 7.66 20.35
CA TYR A 187 11.08 6.49 20.63
C TYR A 187 12.36 6.80 21.41
N ASP A 188 12.74 8.07 21.49
CA ASP A 188 13.75 8.58 22.43
C ASP A 188 13.26 8.34 23.88
N ALA A 189 13.72 7.25 24.49
CA ALA A 189 13.18 6.76 25.75
C ALA A 189 13.68 7.54 26.97
N ASP A 190 14.91 8.04 26.94
CA ASP A 190 15.52 8.82 28.02
C ASP A 190 15.34 10.33 27.87
N GLY A 191 14.84 10.79 26.72
CA GLY A 191 14.46 12.19 26.48
C GLY A 191 15.67 13.10 26.36
N ASP A 192 16.80 12.57 25.93
CA ASP A 192 18.05 13.30 25.77
C ASP A 192 18.20 13.93 24.37
N ASP A 193 17.14 13.87 23.55
CA ASP A 193 17.07 14.33 22.17
C ASP A 193 18.06 13.62 21.23
N VAL A 194 18.60 12.46 21.66
CA VAL A 194 19.36 11.55 20.80
C VAL A 194 18.71 10.17 20.74
N VAL A 195 19.04 9.41 19.70
CA VAL A 195 18.57 8.02 19.56
C VAL A 195 19.73 7.05 19.42
N ASN A 196 19.61 5.90 20.08
CA ASN A 196 20.52 4.78 19.93
C ASN A 196 20.10 3.84 18.78
N GLU A 197 20.87 2.76 18.57
CA GLU A 197 20.63 1.79 17.48
C GLU A 197 19.25 1.12 17.56
N ALA A 198 18.82 0.78 18.77
CA ALA A 198 17.55 0.12 18.97
C ALA A 198 16.38 1.08 18.72
N GLU A 199 16.48 2.33 19.19
CA GLU A 199 15.46 3.35 19.02
C GLU A 199 15.34 3.79 17.55
N SER A 200 16.47 4.06 16.89
CA SER A 200 16.52 4.36 15.46
C SER A 200 15.85 3.26 14.63
N LYS A 201 16.13 2.00 14.96
CA LYS A 201 15.48 0.86 14.32
C LYS A 201 13.97 0.84 14.54
N LEU A 202 13.49 1.10 15.76
CA LEU A 202 12.07 1.14 16.09
C LEU A 202 11.34 2.26 15.35
N VAL A 203 11.94 3.45 15.21
CA VAL A 203 11.39 4.57 14.44
C VAL A 203 11.14 4.15 12.98
N LEU A 204 12.15 3.55 12.34
CA LEU A 204 12.05 3.15 10.93
C LEU A 204 11.11 1.96 10.74
N ASP A 205 11.20 0.93 11.60
CA ASP A 205 10.33 -0.25 11.55
C ASP A 205 8.85 0.14 11.77
N SER A 206 8.59 1.11 12.65
CA SER A 206 7.26 1.72 12.88
C SER A 206 6.68 2.33 11.59
N MET A 207 7.46 3.16 10.87
CA MET A 207 7.00 3.78 9.62
C MET A 207 6.81 2.77 8.48
N ILE A 208 7.68 1.76 8.41
CA ILE A 208 7.56 0.66 7.44
C ILE A 208 6.27 -0.13 7.69
N ALA A 209 6.00 -0.49 8.95
CA ALA A 209 4.83 -1.26 9.33
C ALA A 209 3.52 -0.53 8.95
N THR A 210 3.44 0.77 9.21
CA THR A 210 2.29 1.59 8.84
C THR A 210 2.04 1.60 7.33
N GLN A 211 3.09 1.78 6.52
CA GLN A 211 2.94 1.76 5.07
C GLN A 211 2.55 0.37 4.54
N LYS A 212 3.06 -0.73 5.14
CA LYS A 212 2.62 -2.09 4.81
C LYS A 212 1.14 -2.32 5.14
N ALA A 213 0.68 -1.83 6.29
CA ALA A 213 -0.72 -1.94 6.70
C ALA A 213 -1.64 -1.20 5.72
N VAL A 214 -1.28 0.03 5.34
CA VAL A 214 -2.00 0.83 4.33
C VAL A 214 -2.11 0.08 3.01
N MET A 215 -1.00 -0.44 2.48
CA MET A 215 -1.01 -1.17 1.21
C MET A 215 -1.82 -2.46 1.28
N THR A 216 -1.69 -3.20 2.38
CA THR A 216 -2.43 -4.46 2.59
C THR A 216 -3.93 -4.21 2.58
N GLU A 217 -4.38 -3.19 3.30
CA GLU A 217 -5.80 -2.83 3.32
C GLU A 217 -6.26 -2.28 1.98
N LEU A 218 -5.47 -1.42 1.33
CA LEU A 218 -5.79 -0.85 0.02
C LEU A 218 -6.09 -1.94 -1.01
N PHE A 219 -5.20 -2.93 -1.14
CA PHE A 219 -5.40 -4.05 -2.06
C PHE A 219 -6.55 -4.97 -1.65
N ALA A 220 -6.84 -5.11 -0.35
CA ALA A 220 -7.94 -5.95 0.11
C ALA A 220 -9.32 -5.34 -0.16
N THR A 221 -9.49 -4.02 0.01
CA THR A 221 -10.82 -3.38 0.02
C THR A 221 -11.11 -2.54 -1.23
N HIS A 222 -10.11 -1.93 -1.85
CA HIS A 222 -10.33 -0.89 -2.87
C HIS A 222 -9.81 -1.24 -4.26
N VAL A 223 -9.24 -2.43 -4.48
CA VAL A 223 -8.71 -2.85 -5.79
C VAL A 223 -9.54 -4.00 -6.37
N ASP A 224 -9.87 -3.89 -7.65
CA ASP A 224 -10.65 -4.89 -8.38
C ASP A 224 -9.77 -5.87 -9.16
N ASN A 225 -10.40 -6.93 -9.67
CA ASN A 225 -9.78 -7.95 -10.54
C ASN A 225 -8.61 -8.73 -9.90
N LEU A 226 -8.53 -8.73 -8.58
CA LEU A 226 -7.54 -9.48 -7.84
C LEU A 226 -7.91 -10.98 -7.71
N PRO A 227 -6.90 -11.87 -7.62
CA PRO A 227 -7.14 -13.29 -7.41
C PRO A 227 -7.76 -13.57 -6.02
N LYS A 228 -8.47 -14.70 -5.87
CA LYS A 228 -9.13 -15.06 -4.59
C LYS A 228 -8.20 -15.17 -3.38
N LYS A 229 -6.89 -15.39 -3.59
CA LYS A 229 -5.87 -15.46 -2.53
C LYS A 229 -4.94 -14.25 -2.54
N HIS A 230 -5.42 -13.10 -3.01
CA HIS A 230 -4.59 -11.91 -3.17
C HIS A 230 -3.93 -11.45 -1.88
N GLU A 231 -4.61 -11.52 -0.73
CA GLU A 231 -4.02 -11.16 0.56
C GLU A 231 -2.75 -11.97 0.87
N GLN A 232 -2.79 -13.30 0.69
CA GLN A 232 -1.63 -14.18 0.93
C GLN A 232 -0.53 -13.94 -0.10
N ILE A 233 -0.89 -13.71 -1.36
CA ILE A 233 0.07 -13.43 -2.43
C ILE A 233 0.75 -12.07 -2.16
N PHE A 234 -0.03 -11.07 -1.76
CA PHE A 234 0.46 -9.73 -1.46
C PHE A 234 1.37 -9.73 -0.24
N ALA A 235 0.99 -10.40 0.85
CA ALA A 235 1.83 -10.54 2.04
C ALA A 235 3.19 -11.20 1.72
N LYS A 236 3.18 -12.24 0.87
CA LYS A 236 4.42 -12.82 0.37
C LYS A 236 5.23 -11.80 -0.44
N SER A 237 4.57 -11.06 -1.32
CA SER A 237 5.21 -10.05 -2.14
C SER A 237 5.88 -8.94 -1.34
N LEU A 238 5.25 -8.47 -0.27
CA LEU A 238 5.85 -7.52 0.67
C LEU A 238 7.15 -8.06 1.27
N SER A 239 7.17 -9.33 1.69
CA SER A 239 8.38 -9.94 2.26
C SER A 239 9.51 -10.16 1.24
N GLU A 240 9.16 -10.49 -0.01
CA GLU A 240 10.15 -10.64 -1.10
C GLU A 240 10.69 -9.25 -1.51
N GLU A 241 9.83 -8.22 -1.51
CA GLU A 241 10.25 -6.86 -1.82
C GLU A 241 11.12 -6.26 -0.71
N ASP A 242 10.86 -6.55 0.57
CA ASP A 242 11.78 -6.20 1.66
C ASP A 242 13.20 -6.70 1.39
N PHE A 243 13.32 -7.96 0.94
CA PHE A 243 14.59 -8.58 0.62
C PHE A 243 15.23 -7.97 -0.64
N LYS A 244 14.46 -7.81 -1.72
CA LYS A 244 14.92 -7.29 -3.01
C LYS A 244 15.38 -5.82 -2.91
N SER A 245 14.61 -5.00 -2.22
CA SER A 245 14.92 -3.59 -1.95
C SER A 245 15.88 -3.40 -0.77
N LYS A 246 16.31 -4.49 -0.14
CA LYS A 246 17.24 -4.52 1.01
C LYS A 246 16.79 -3.61 2.15
N ILE A 247 15.49 -3.55 2.42
CA ILE A 247 14.90 -2.67 3.44
C ILE A 247 15.55 -2.90 4.82
N PRO A 248 15.75 -4.15 5.30
CA PRO A 248 16.44 -4.37 6.58
C PRO A 248 17.88 -3.87 6.62
N GLU A 249 18.59 -3.94 5.48
CA GLU A 249 19.97 -3.42 5.38
C GLU A 249 19.96 -1.90 5.39
N LYS A 250 19.04 -1.25 4.66
CA LYS A 250 18.88 0.21 4.68
C LYS A 250 18.58 0.74 6.07
N VAL A 251 17.65 0.10 6.80
CA VAL A 251 17.34 0.42 8.21
C VAL A 251 18.60 0.36 9.07
N ARG A 252 19.40 -0.70 8.91
CA ARG A 252 20.69 -0.83 9.60
C ARG A 252 21.66 0.29 9.19
N CYS A 253 21.77 0.59 7.91
CA CYS A 253 22.70 1.59 7.36
C CYS A 253 22.41 3.02 7.84
N VAL A 254 21.14 3.40 8.01
CA VAL A 254 20.76 4.71 8.61
C VAL A 254 21.43 4.90 9.96
N PHE A 255 21.54 3.84 10.77
CA PHE A 255 22.30 3.94 12.00
C PHE A 255 23.81 3.87 11.73
N HIS A 256 24.34 2.89 11.01
CA HIS A 256 25.79 2.69 11.00
C HIS A 256 26.61 3.70 10.19
N PHE A 257 26.04 4.34 9.17
CA PHE A 257 26.75 5.24 8.26
C PHE A 257 26.56 6.73 8.55
N ALA A 258 25.73 7.09 9.53
CA ALA A 258 25.68 8.45 10.04
C ALA A 258 27.08 8.92 10.49
N ASN A 259 27.42 10.20 10.22
CA ASN A 259 28.66 10.81 10.66
C ASN A 259 28.60 11.02 12.19
N LYS A 260 28.92 9.97 12.94
CA LYS A 260 28.88 9.91 14.41
C LYS A 260 29.72 11.06 15.02
N LEU A 261 29.10 11.94 15.80
CA LEU A 261 29.75 13.07 16.48
C LEU A 261 30.54 12.66 17.74
N ASP A 262 30.25 11.50 18.33
CA ASP A 262 30.85 11.08 19.62
C ASP A 262 32.03 10.11 19.49
N GLU A 263 33.01 10.23 20.40
CA GLU A 263 34.15 9.31 20.55
C GLU A 263 33.71 7.85 20.75
N GLU A 264 32.49 7.62 21.26
CA GLU A 264 31.91 6.30 21.53
C GLU A 264 30.98 5.77 20.42
N ARG A 265 30.58 6.59 19.43
CA ARG A 265 29.79 6.17 18.25
C ARG A 265 28.39 5.57 18.52
N LYS A 266 27.69 5.95 19.60
CA LYS A 266 26.47 5.26 20.08
C LYS A 266 25.14 6.00 19.91
N THR A 267 25.14 7.29 19.59
CA THR A 267 23.96 8.17 19.66
C THR A 267 23.91 9.14 18.48
N TYR A 268 22.70 9.53 18.06
CA TYR A 268 22.45 10.52 16.99
C TYR A 268 21.47 11.59 17.42
N ASP A 269 21.81 12.85 17.15
CA ASP A 269 20.84 13.92 17.17
C ASP A 269 19.90 13.85 15.95
N TRP A 270 18.84 14.66 16.00
CA TRP A 270 17.85 14.74 14.92
C TRP A 270 18.48 15.05 13.55
N GLU A 271 19.42 15.99 13.48
CA GLU A 271 20.00 16.46 12.22
C GLU A 271 20.80 15.35 11.53
N LEU A 272 21.66 14.64 12.28
CA LEU A 272 22.40 13.50 11.75
C LEU A 272 21.49 12.34 11.35
N PHE A 273 20.45 12.07 12.15
CA PHE A 273 19.50 11.01 11.84
C PHE A 273 18.74 11.32 10.54
N GLU A 274 18.25 12.55 10.38
CA GLU A 274 17.55 12.99 9.17
C GLU A 274 18.46 12.92 7.93
N ASP A 275 19.70 13.40 8.03
CA ASP A 275 20.66 13.37 6.93
C ASP A 275 21.05 11.95 6.54
N SER A 276 21.29 11.07 7.53
CA SER A 276 21.61 9.68 7.26
C SER A 276 20.42 8.91 6.69
N GLN A 277 19.20 9.19 7.17
CA GLN A 277 17.98 8.63 6.60
C GLN A 277 17.82 9.02 5.13
N LYS A 278 18.04 10.29 4.77
CA LYS A 278 17.98 10.76 3.38
C LYS A 278 19.04 10.10 2.49
N ALA A 279 20.24 9.87 3.02
CA ALA A 279 21.35 9.28 2.28
C ALA A 279 21.15 7.77 2.05
N GLU A 280 20.80 7.03 3.10
CA GLU A 280 20.79 5.55 3.09
C GLU A 280 19.40 4.96 2.80
N PHE A 281 18.34 5.70 3.11
CA PHE A 281 16.97 5.24 2.92
C PHE A 281 16.03 6.34 2.37
N PRO A 282 16.34 6.92 1.19
CA PRO A 282 15.56 8.01 0.62
C PRO A 282 14.10 7.65 0.33
N GLU A 283 13.79 6.37 0.08
CA GLU A 283 12.44 5.93 -0.27
C GLU A 283 11.51 5.73 0.94
N LEU A 284 12.00 5.95 2.18
CA LEU A 284 11.24 5.71 3.42
C LEU A 284 9.86 6.42 3.41
N HIS A 285 9.80 7.64 2.89
CA HIS A 285 8.56 8.43 2.84
C HIS A 285 7.55 7.92 1.80
N ASN A 286 7.99 7.14 0.81
CA ASN A 286 7.19 6.65 -0.31
C ASN A 286 7.33 5.13 -0.53
N LEU A 287 7.36 4.34 0.54
CA LEU A 287 7.39 2.88 0.43
C LEU A 287 6.11 2.31 -0.18
N LEU A 288 4.99 3.06 -0.15
CA LEU A 288 3.76 2.68 -0.87
C LEU A 288 4.06 2.41 -2.35
N ALA A 289 4.83 3.28 -3.02
CA ALA A 289 5.22 3.11 -4.41
C ALA A 289 6.19 1.92 -4.61
N VAL A 290 7.13 1.71 -3.69
CA VAL A 290 8.05 0.57 -3.72
C VAL A 290 7.28 -0.75 -3.64
N TYR A 291 6.36 -0.89 -2.69
CA TYR A 291 5.56 -2.11 -2.52
C TYR A 291 4.57 -2.33 -3.66
N ALA A 292 3.92 -1.28 -4.17
CA ALA A 292 3.01 -1.40 -5.30
C ALA A 292 3.76 -1.89 -6.56
N LYS A 293 4.94 -1.32 -6.83
CA LYS A 293 5.80 -1.75 -7.94
C LYS A 293 6.32 -3.17 -7.73
N GLY A 294 6.78 -3.51 -6.53
CA GLY A 294 7.25 -4.86 -6.20
C GLY A 294 6.19 -5.92 -6.46
N PHE A 295 4.94 -5.63 -6.05
CA PHE A 295 3.81 -6.51 -6.30
C PHE A 295 3.50 -6.63 -7.79
N TYR A 296 3.50 -5.54 -8.55
CA TYR A 296 3.34 -5.58 -9.99
C TYR A 296 4.41 -6.47 -10.65
N ASP A 297 5.69 -6.24 -10.36
CA ASP A 297 6.83 -6.97 -10.91
C ASP A 297 6.73 -8.48 -10.65
N GLU A 298 6.33 -8.89 -9.44
CA GLU A 298 6.18 -10.31 -9.08
C GLU A 298 5.01 -10.95 -9.85
N ARG A 299 3.87 -10.27 -9.94
CA ARG A 299 2.70 -10.76 -10.68
C ARG A 299 2.98 -10.85 -12.17
N PHE A 300 3.68 -9.87 -12.73
CA PHE A 300 4.13 -9.87 -14.11
C PHE A 300 5.02 -11.09 -14.40
N THR A 301 6.08 -11.27 -13.60
CA THR A 301 7.00 -12.41 -13.70
C THR A 301 6.29 -13.76 -13.57
N PHE A 302 5.27 -13.85 -12.70
CA PHE A 302 4.44 -15.05 -12.58
C PHE A 302 3.70 -15.38 -13.88
N TYR A 303 3.13 -14.37 -14.55
CA TYR A 303 2.42 -14.56 -15.81
C TYR A 303 3.37 -14.88 -16.97
N GLU A 304 4.54 -14.26 -17.04
CA GLU A 304 5.59 -14.61 -18.01
C GLU A 304 5.99 -16.09 -17.89
N ARG A 305 6.36 -16.54 -16.67
CA ARG A 305 6.72 -17.94 -16.42
C ARG A 305 5.57 -18.90 -16.76
N LYS A 306 4.32 -18.48 -16.57
CA LYS A 306 3.14 -19.29 -16.90
C LYS A 306 2.93 -19.39 -18.40
N GLN A 307 3.13 -18.30 -19.14
CA GLN A 307 3.04 -18.26 -20.60
C GLN A 307 4.16 -19.08 -21.24
N GLU A 308 5.39 -18.96 -20.75
CA GLU A 308 6.54 -19.74 -21.19
C GLU A 308 6.31 -21.25 -21.01
N LYS A 309 5.88 -21.68 -19.81
CA LYS A 309 5.55 -23.09 -19.54
C LYS A 309 4.47 -23.63 -20.48
N ARG A 310 3.45 -22.82 -20.81
CA ARG A 310 2.42 -23.20 -21.78
C ARG A 310 3.01 -23.32 -23.18
N SER A 311 3.78 -22.34 -23.63
CA SER A 311 4.46 -22.36 -24.93
C SER A 311 5.33 -23.62 -25.09
N THR A 312 6.14 -23.97 -24.09
CA THR A 312 6.96 -25.18 -24.10
C THR A 312 6.12 -26.46 -24.19
N ARG A 313 5.01 -26.55 -23.44
CA ARG A 313 4.08 -27.69 -23.52
C ARG A 313 3.45 -27.82 -24.91
N TYR A 314 3.05 -26.70 -25.52
CA TYR A 314 2.48 -26.70 -26.86
C TYR A 314 3.50 -27.12 -27.92
N LYS A 315 4.74 -26.59 -27.86
CA LYS A 315 5.83 -27.01 -28.75
C LYS A 315 6.11 -28.51 -28.60
N GLY A 316 6.13 -29.03 -27.37
CA GLY A 316 6.28 -30.47 -27.11
C GLY A 316 5.15 -31.31 -27.69
N LEU A 317 3.89 -30.87 -27.54
CA LEU A 317 2.73 -31.58 -28.09
C LEU A 317 2.71 -31.56 -29.63
N LEU A 318 3.04 -30.43 -30.25
CA LEU A 318 3.17 -30.31 -31.71
C LEU A 318 4.29 -31.19 -32.25
N LEU A 319 5.44 -31.24 -31.56
CA LEU A 319 6.55 -32.13 -31.92
C LEU A 319 6.12 -33.60 -31.84
N ALA A 320 5.45 -34.01 -30.75
CA ALA A 320 4.95 -35.37 -30.60
C ALA A 320 3.93 -35.74 -31.69
N ALA A 321 3.02 -34.82 -32.04
CA ALA A 321 2.06 -35.03 -33.12
C ALA A 321 2.74 -35.15 -34.49
N ALA A 322 3.76 -34.32 -34.75
CA ALA A 322 4.53 -34.38 -35.99
C ALA A 322 5.30 -35.70 -36.13
N ILE A 323 5.91 -36.19 -35.05
CA ILE A 323 6.57 -37.50 -35.01
C ILE A 323 5.54 -38.61 -35.28
N GLY A 324 4.41 -38.62 -34.58
CA GLY A 324 3.38 -39.64 -34.76
C GLY A 324 2.78 -39.68 -36.18
N LEU A 325 2.59 -38.50 -36.81
CA LEU A 325 2.17 -38.43 -38.21
C LEU A 325 3.27 -38.92 -39.16
N GLY A 326 4.54 -38.58 -38.88
CA GLY A 326 5.69 -39.08 -39.64
C GLY A 326 5.78 -40.61 -39.59
N ASP A 327 5.69 -41.20 -38.40
CA ASP A 327 5.71 -42.65 -38.19
C ASP A 327 4.53 -43.34 -38.87
N TYR A 328 3.33 -42.75 -38.81
CA TYR A 328 2.16 -43.28 -39.51
C TYR A 328 2.35 -43.28 -41.02
N VAL A 329 2.82 -42.18 -41.60
CA VAL A 329 3.08 -42.10 -43.05
C VAL A 329 4.17 -43.09 -43.46
N ALA A 330 5.23 -43.22 -42.67
CA ALA A 330 6.31 -44.18 -42.92
C ALA A 330 5.87 -45.65 -42.79
N ALA A 331 4.85 -45.95 -41.97
CA ALA A 331 4.31 -47.30 -41.81
C ALA A 331 3.26 -47.67 -42.88
N VAL A 332 2.68 -46.69 -43.56
CA VAL A 332 1.63 -46.89 -44.58
C VAL A 332 2.19 -46.93 -46.01
N ILE A 333 3.39 -46.37 -46.23
CA ILE A 333 4.15 -46.44 -47.49
C ILE A 333 5.04 -47.68 -47.47
#